data_AF-A0A378QSR9-F1
#
_entry.id   AF-A0A378QSR9-F1
#
_cell.length_a   1.000
_cell.length_b   1.000
_cell.length_c   1.000
_cell.angle_alpha   90.00
_cell.angle_beta   90.00
_cell.angle_gamma   90.00
#
_symmetry.space_group_name_H-M   'P 1'
#
loop_
_entity.id
_entity.type
_entity.pdbx_description
1 polymer ?
#
loop_
_entity_poly.entity_id
_entity_poly.type
_entity_poly.pdbx_seq_one_letter_code
_entity_poly.pdbx_strand_id
1 'polypeptide(L)'
;MIIQKLFEQSNPTQNEKLTLLKEHFPNCFDKDGHFLPEKMASELQSSDIVSSREFYQLNWLGKSYARYLRDCPSITLFGENQSHNQAPQNINSQNLLIKGDNLEVLKHLKNAYQRAVKMIYIDPPYNTGSDGFVYQDDRKFTPEKLAQLADMPLDEAKRVLDFTAKKSNSHSAWLTFMYPRLYIARELLKDDGVIFISIDDNEQAQLKLLCDEIFGEENFVGLIAWRKRTAIPTELKNYHTTT
;
A
#
# COMPACT_ATOMS: atom_id res chain seq x y z
N MET A 1 29.49 6.96 22.75
CA MET A 1 28.96 5.76 22.08
C MET A 1 27.50 6.06 21.75
N ILE A 2 27.18 6.28 20.47
CA ILE A 2 25.80 6.53 20.04
C ILE A 2 25.15 5.16 19.87
N ILE A 3 24.16 4.84 20.72
CA ILE A 3 23.34 3.65 20.56
C ILE A 3 22.21 4.03 19.60
N GLN A 4 22.19 3.44 18.40
CA GLN A 4 21.12 3.62 17.44
C GLN A 4 20.30 2.33 17.37
N LYS A 5 19.01 2.41 17.71
CA LYS A 5 18.06 1.32 17.46
C LYS A 5 17.47 1.51 16.06
N LEU A 6 17.65 0.51 15.21
CA LEU A 6 17.34 0.59 13.77
C LEU A 6 15.82 0.59 13.46
N PHE A 7 15.00 0.00 14.34
CA PHE A 7 13.56 -0.18 14.13
C PHE A 7 12.76 0.17 15.39
N GLU A 8 13.03 1.33 15.98
CA GLU A 8 12.18 1.80 17.08
C GLU A 8 10.75 2.01 16.56
N GLN A 9 9.77 1.47 17.28
CA GLN A 9 8.38 1.87 17.12
C GLN A 9 8.32 3.33 17.56
N SER A 10 8.48 4.25 16.62
CA SER A 10 8.22 5.66 16.88
C SER A 10 6.82 5.77 17.46
N ASN A 11 6.68 6.52 18.56
CA ASN A 11 5.37 6.91 19.05
C ASN A 11 4.53 7.43 17.87
N PRO A 12 3.21 7.19 17.84
CA PRO A 12 2.31 7.61 16.76
C PRO A 12 2.31 9.14 16.49
N THR A 13 3.05 9.92 17.28
CA THR A 13 3.18 11.38 17.22
C THR A 13 4.14 11.92 16.14
N GLN A 14 5.00 11.11 15.53
CA GLN A 14 5.86 11.57 14.42
C GLN A 14 5.31 11.11 13.06
N ASN A 15 4.18 11.69 12.67
CA ASN A 15 3.70 11.58 11.30
C ASN A 15 4.65 12.39 10.39
N GLU A 16 5.47 11.73 9.57
CA GLU A 16 6.42 12.38 8.64
C GLU A 16 5.75 13.46 7.78
N LYS A 17 4.49 13.24 7.38
CA LYS A 17 3.71 14.21 6.61
C LYS A 17 3.41 15.47 7.41
N LEU A 18 3.13 15.31 8.71
CA LEU A 18 2.92 16.45 9.61
C LEU A 18 4.22 17.24 9.79
N THR A 19 5.36 16.57 9.85
CA THR A 19 6.68 17.21 9.89
C THR A 19 6.94 18.04 8.63
N LEU A 20 6.73 17.45 7.45
CA LEU A 20 6.86 18.14 6.16
C LEU A 20 5.92 19.35 6.05
N LEU A 21 4.68 19.21 6.50
CA LEU A 21 3.73 20.32 6.52
C LEU A 21 4.20 21.46 7.45
N LYS A 22 4.72 21.13 8.63
CA LYS A 22 5.25 22.14 9.57
C LYS A 22 6.51 22.83 9.02
N GLU A 23 7.34 22.10 8.30
CA GLU A 23 8.58 22.62 7.71
C GLU A 23 8.29 23.60 6.56
N HIS A 24 7.37 23.24 5.66
CA HIS A 24 7.08 24.04 4.47
C HIS A 24 5.96 25.08 4.65
N PHE A 25 5.01 24.83 5.55
CA PHE A 25 3.83 25.68 5.78
C PHE A 25 3.62 26.00 7.28
N PRO A 26 4.62 26.61 7.96
CA PRO A 26 4.53 26.88 9.39
C PRO A 26 3.40 27.85 9.77
N ASN A 27 3.01 28.74 8.85
CA ASN A 27 1.91 29.70 9.03
C ASN A 27 0.53 29.03 9.11
N CYS A 28 0.42 27.78 8.66
CA CYS A 28 -0.80 26.96 8.71
C CYS A 28 -0.99 26.23 10.06
N PHE A 29 -0.21 26.59 11.09
CA PHE A 29 -0.35 26.07 12.43
C PHE A 29 -0.59 27.21 13.44
N ASP A 30 -1.37 26.94 14.48
CA ASP A 30 -1.55 27.87 15.59
C ASP A 30 -0.37 27.83 16.59
N LYS A 31 -0.43 28.68 17.62
CA LYS A 31 0.58 28.75 18.69
C LYS A 31 0.74 27.43 19.47
N ASP A 32 -0.29 26.60 19.47
CA ASP A 32 -0.35 25.33 20.19
C ASP A 32 0.04 24.14 19.26
N GLY A 33 0.32 24.43 17.99
CA GLY A 33 0.78 23.48 16.98
C GLY A 33 -0.34 22.70 16.28
N HIS A 34 -1.60 23.14 16.40
CA HIS A 34 -2.73 22.55 15.68
C HIS A 34 -2.77 23.03 14.23
N PHE A 35 -3.13 22.13 13.31
CA PHE A 35 -3.26 22.45 11.89
C PHE A 35 -4.51 23.29 11.63
N LEU A 36 -4.38 24.34 10.79
CA LEU A 36 -5.42 25.28 10.40
C LEU A 36 -5.76 25.08 8.90
N PRO A 37 -6.78 24.26 8.56
CA PRO A 37 -7.11 23.93 7.18
C PRO A 37 -7.45 25.15 6.31
N GLU A 38 -8.10 26.16 6.88
CA GLU A 38 -8.54 27.36 6.16
C GLU A 38 -7.36 28.23 5.71
N LYS A 39 -6.30 28.29 6.52
CA LYS A 39 -5.06 28.99 6.15
C LYS A 39 -4.33 28.26 5.03
N MET A 40 -4.25 26.93 5.09
CA MET A 40 -3.67 26.13 4.02
C MET A 40 -4.44 26.31 2.71
N ALA A 41 -5.78 26.27 2.77
CA ALA A 41 -6.62 26.52 1.60
C ALA A 41 -6.36 27.92 1.00
N SER A 42 -6.20 28.94 1.84
CA SER A 42 -5.90 30.30 1.41
C SER A 42 -4.51 30.44 0.77
N GLU A 43 -3.50 29.77 1.34
CA GLU A 43 -2.13 29.73 0.80
C GLU A 43 -2.11 29.07 -0.59
N LEU A 44 -2.79 27.92 -0.73
CA LEU A 44 -2.86 27.18 -2.00
C LEU A 44 -3.69 27.92 -3.07
N GLN A 45 -4.72 28.67 -2.69
CA GLN A 45 -5.48 29.51 -3.62
C GLN A 45 -4.64 30.62 -4.27
N SER A 46 -3.59 31.09 -3.60
CA SER A 46 -2.65 32.06 -4.19
C SER A 46 -1.76 31.45 -5.28
N SER A 47 -1.72 30.12 -5.38
CA SER A 47 -0.83 29.36 -6.28
C SER A 47 -1.50 28.94 -7.60
N ASP A 48 -2.60 29.60 -8.01
CA ASP A 48 -3.41 29.27 -9.20
C ASP A 48 -3.98 27.83 -9.22
N ILE A 49 -4.16 27.22 -8.04
CA ILE A 49 -4.70 25.86 -7.94
C ILE A 49 -6.24 25.89 -8.00
N VAL A 50 -6.81 25.14 -8.95
CA VAL A 50 -8.27 24.98 -9.09
C VAL A 50 -8.79 24.02 -8.01
N SER A 51 -9.67 24.49 -7.13
CA SER A 51 -10.30 23.66 -6.11
C SER A 51 -11.52 22.89 -6.65
N SER A 52 -11.54 21.57 -6.50
CA SER A 52 -12.74 20.75 -6.75
C SER A 52 -13.59 20.59 -5.48
N ARG A 53 -14.91 20.47 -5.65
CA ARG A 53 -15.86 20.08 -4.58
C ARG A 53 -16.30 18.63 -4.70
N GLU A 54 -15.89 17.94 -5.76
CA GLU A 54 -16.21 16.55 -5.98
C GLU A 54 -15.38 15.66 -5.05
N PHE A 55 -16.04 14.77 -4.33
CA PHE A 55 -15.41 13.86 -3.38
C PHE A 55 -16.04 12.48 -3.51
N TYR A 56 -15.22 11.50 -3.80
CA TYR A 56 -15.55 10.08 -3.76
C TYR A 56 -14.41 9.33 -3.07
N GLN A 57 -14.75 8.31 -2.29
CA GLN A 57 -13.75 7.48 -1.63
C GLN A 57 -14.19 6.02 -1.59
N LEU A 58 -13.28 5.12 -1.98
CA LEU A 58 -13.38 3.71 -1.67
C LEU A 58 -13.10 3.49 -0.17
N ASN A 59 -14.07 2.95 0.56
CA ASN A 59 -13.90 2.59 1.96
C ASN A 59 -14.10 1.08 2.17
N TRP A 60 -13.36 0.49 3.10
CA TRP A 60 -13.46 -0.93 3.44
C TRP A 60 -13.05 -1.21 4.89
N LEU A 61 -13.53 -2.32 5.44
CA LEU A 61 -13.14 -2.76 6.78
C LEU A 61 -11.65 -3.16 6.78
N GLY A 62 -10.85 -2.55 7.64
CA GLY A 62 -9.40 -2.78 7.68
C GLY A 62 -8.57 -1.75 6.93
N LYS A 63 -9.18 -0.69 6.35
CA LYS A 63 -8.43 0.41 5.73
C LYS A 63 -7.45 1.10 6.69
N SER A 64 -7.90 1.41 7.91
CA SER A 64 -7.04 1.99 8.96
C SER A 64 -5.92 1.03 9.38
N TYR A 65 -6.21 -0.28 9.40
CA TYR A 65 -5.20 -1.29 9.65
C TYR A 65 -4.16 -1.38 8.52
N ALA A 66 -4.59 -1.34 7.25
CA ALA A 66 -3.69 -1.32 6.10
C ALA A 66 -2.75 -0.09 6.10
N ARG A 67 -3.25 1.07 6.55
CA ARG A 67 -2.44 2.28 6.77
C ARG A 67 -1.41 2.07 7.89
N TYR A 68 -1.82 1.49 9.01
CA TYR A 68 -0.89 1.11 10.08
C TYR A 68 0.20 0.15 9.57
N LEU A 69 -0.17 -0.87 8.78
CA LEU A 69 0.80 -1.82 8.20
C LEU A 69 1.81 -1.17 7.27
N ARG A 70 1.41 -0.12 6.54
CA ARG A 70 2.30 0.70 5.71
C ARG A 70 3.31 1.47 6.57
N ASP A 71 2.84 2.10 7.65
CA ASP A 71 3.66 3.01 8.46
C ASP A 71 4.52 2.29 9.51
N CYS A 72 4.14 1.09 9.94
CA CYS A 72 4.89 0.38 10.98
C CYS A 72 6.28 -0.04 10.48
N PRO A 73 7.32 0.05 11.33
CA PRO A 73 8.67 -0.35 10.95
C PRO A 73 8.74 -1.84 10.63
N SER A 74 9.72 -2.24 9.82
CA SER A 74 9.98 -3.66 9.55
C SER A 74 10.37 -4.40 10.83
N ILE A 75 9.89 -5.62 10.99
CA ILE A 75 10.19 -6.48 12.16
C ILE A 75 11.20 -7.59 11.83
N THR A 76 11.73 -7.58 10.61
CA THR A 76 12.62 -8.59 10.05
C THR A 76 14.00 -8.01 9.74
N LEU A 77 14.98 -8.87 9.45
CA LEU A 77 16.32 -8.51 8.99
C LEU A 77 16.64 -9.24 7.69
N PHE A 78 17.55 -8.68 6.90
CA PHE A 78 18.13 -9.40 5.76
C PHE A 78 19.26 -10.34 6.20
N GLY A 79 19.30 -11.51 5.57
CA GLY A 79 20.42 -12.43 5.61
C GLY A 79 20.79 -12.84 4.19
N GLU A 80 22.09 -12.90 3.91
CA GLU A 80 22.58 -13.28 2.58
C GLU A 80 22.72 -14.79 2.44
N ASN A 81 22.40 -15.31 1.25
CA ASN A 81 22.77 -16.67 0.88
C ASN A 81 24.20 -16.66 0.30
N GLN A 82 25.19 -16.71 1.20
CA GLN A 82 26.61 -16.60 0.82
C GLN A 82 27.03 -17.66 -0.21
N SER A 83 26.57 -18.90 -0.06
CA SER A 83 26.94 -19.99 -0.98
C SER A 83 26.41 -19.75 -2.40
N HIS A 84 25.21 -19.20 -2.53
CA HIS A 84 24.67 -18.81 -3.84
C HIS A 84 25.37 -17.56 -4.39
N ASN A 85 25.60 -16.55 -3.56
CA ASN A 85 26.13 -15.24 -3.98
C ASN A 85 27.61 -15.31 -4.40
N GLN A 86 28.39 -16.21 -3.80
CA GLN A 86 29.82 -16.38 -4.10
C GLN A 86 30.08 -17.30 -5.32
N ALA A 87 29.05 -17.91 -5.90
CA ALA A 87 29.23 -18.74 -7.08
C ALA A 87 29.77 -17.88 -8.26
N PRO A 88 30.67 -18.41 -9.12
CA PRO A 88 31.32 -17.62 -10.18
C PRO A 88 30.34 -16.90 -11.12
N GLN A 89 29.17 -17.48 -11.36
CA GLN A 89 28.12 -16.92 -12.21
C GLN A 89 27.33 -15.76 -11.56
N ASN A 90 27.39 -15.63 -10.23
CA ASN A 90 26.54 -14.71 -9.45
C ASN A 90 27.31 -13.54 -8.83
N ILE A 91 28.62 -13.69 -8.59
CA ILE A 91 29.42 -12.75 -7.81
C ILE A 91 29.39 -11.29 -8.31
N ASN A 92 29.25 -11.10 -9.62
CA ASN A 92 29.18 -9.77 -10.26
C ASN A 92 27.78 -9.44 -10.81
N SER A 93 26.77 -10.24 -10.46
CA SER A 93 25.38 -10.02 -10.90
C SER A 93 24.83 -8.73 -10.32
N GLN A 94 24.10 -7.97 -11.14
CA GLN A 94 23.30 -6.82 -10.69
C GLN A 94 21.85 -7.22 -10.36
N ASN A 95 21.47 -8.48 -10.65
CA ASN A 95 20.13 -8.99 -10.43
C ASN A 95 20.00 -9.58 -9.02
N LEU A 96 18.89 -9.29 -8.35
CA LEU A 96 18.61 -9.73 -6.99
C LEU A 96 17.36 -10.62 -6.95
N LEU A 97 17.43 -11.70 -6.17
CA LEU A 97 16.28 -12.51 -5.78
C LEU A 97 16.20 -12.52 -4.26
N ILE A 98 15.08 -12.03 -3.72
CA ILE A 98 14.87 -11.90 -2.28
C ILE A 98 13.72 -12.83 -1.87
N LYS A 99 13.93 -13.64 -0.84
CA LYS A 99 12.93 -14.54 -0.29
C LYS A 99 12.38 -13.96 1.03
N GLY A 100 11.07 -13.77 1.11
CA GLY A 100 10.38 -13.29 2.30
C GLY A 100 8.96 -12.85 1.99
N ASP A 101 8.25 -12.36 3.01
CA ASP A 101 7.02 -11.61 2.78
C ASP A 101 7.36 -10.31 2.04
N ASN A 102 6.68 -10.06 0.93
CA ASN A 102 6.98 -8.94 0.05
C ASN A 102 6.75 -7.57 0.72
N LEU A 103 5.82 -7.43 1.67
CA LEU A 103 5.62 -6.15 2.36
C LEU A 103 6.84 -5.82 3.23
N GLU A 104 7.36 -6.78 3.98
CA GLU A 104 8.56 -6.59 4.80
C GLU A 104 9.81 -6.36 3.92
N VAL A 105 9.95 -7.09 2.82
CA VAL A 105 11.04 -6.87 1.86
C VAL A 105 10.97 -5.46 1.26
N LEU A 106 9.79 -5.00 0.81
CA LEU A 106 9.60 -3.67 0.26
C LEU A 106 9.95 -2.57 1.27
N LYS A 107 9.60 -2.75 2.55
CA LYS A 107 9.98 -1.80 3.62
C LYS A 107 11.48 -1.65 3.77
N HIS A 108 12.23 -2.76 3.69
CA HIS A 108 13.70 -2.66 3.73
C HIS A 108 14.26 -1.98 2.47
N LEU A 109 13.70 -2.29 1.30
CA LEU A 109 14.14 -1.69 0.04
C LEU A 109 13.83 -0.18 -0.02
N LYS A 110 12.76 0.28 0.63
CA LYS A 110 12.37 1.70 0.68
C LYS A 110 13.52 2.61 1.04
N ASN A 111 14.35 2.25 2.02
CA ASN A 111 15.42 3.11 2.51
C ASN A 111 16.58 3.30 1.51
N ALA A 112 16.81 2.34 0.62
CA ALA A 112 17.94 2.36 -0.32
C ALA A 112 17.54 2.63 -1.77
N TYR A 113 16.31 2.27 -2.14
CA TYR A 113 15.82 2.30 -3.52
C TYR A 113 14.63 3.26 -3.71
N GLN A 114 14.44 4.22 -2.80
CA GLN A 114 13.45 5.26 -2.97
C GLN A 114 13.68 5.98 -4.31
N ARG A 115 12.63 6.09 -5.14
CA ARG A 115 12.69 6.72 -6.46
C ARG A 115 13.78 6.17 -7.38
N ALA A 116 14.11 4.88 -7.27
CA ALA A 116 15.14 4.25 -8.09
C ALA A 116 14.58 3.28 -9.15
N VAL A 117 13.34 2.81 -9.00
CA VAL A 117 12.75 1.78 -9.86
C VAL A 117 12.08 2.41 -11.08
N LYS A 118 12.47 1.96 -12.28
CA LYS A 118 11.90 2.45 -13.55
C LYS A 118 10.58 1.76 -13.93
N MET A 119 10.46 0.47 -13.65
CA MET A 119 9.29 -0.31 -14.01
C MET A 119 9.03 -1.37 -12.94
N ILE A 120 7.77 -1.52 -12.55
CA ILE A 120 7.30 -2.61 -11.70
C ILE A 120 6.29 -3.43 -12.51
N TYR A 121 6.42 -4.75 -12.47
CA TYR A 121 5.40 -5.68 -12.95
C TYR A 121 5.06 -6.63 -11.81
N ILE A 122 3.76 -6.79 -11.52
CA ILE A 122 3.28 -7.74 -10.52
C ILE A 122 2.07 -8.53 -11.05
N ASP A 123 1.97 -9.77 -10.58
CA ASP A 123 0.87 -10.70 -10.83
C ASP A 123 0.30 -11.15 -9.47
N PRO A 124 -0.49 -10.29 -8.80
CA PRO A 124 -1.06 -10.59 -7.48
C PRO A 124 -2.09 -11.72 -7.56
N PRO A 125 -2.51 -12.30 -6.41
CA PRO A 125 -3.66 -13.21 -6.39
C PRO A 125 -4.92 -12.49 -6.91
N TYR A 126 -5.68 -13.15 -7.78
CA TYR A 126 -6.86 -12.55 -8.43
C TYR A 126 -8.12 -12.60 -7.57
N ASN A 127 -8.09 -13.35 -6.46
CA ASN A 127 -9.21 -13.57 -5.56
C ASN A 127 -10.41 -14.26 -6.24
N THR A 128 -10.12 -15.26 -7.07
CA THR A 128 -11.15 -16.01 -7.83
C THR A 128 -12.01 -16.94 -6.97
N GLY A 129 -11.67 -17.09 -5.68
CA GLY A 129 -12.20 -18.12 -4.79
C GLY A 129 -11.64 -19.52 -5.02
N SER A 130 -11.01 -19.78 -6.17
CA SER A 130 -10.38 -21.06 -6.53
C SER A 130 -8.85 -21.05 -6.49
N ASP A 131 -8.25 -19.86 -6.43
CA ASP A 131 -6.79 -19.63 -6.36
C ASP A 131 -6.21 -19.85 -4.96
N GLY A 132 -7.07 -20.12 -3.96
CA GLY A 132 -6.67 -20.34 -2.58
C GLY A 132 -6.25 -19.05 -1.86
N PHE A 133 -6.52 -17.86 -2.42
CA PHE A 133 -6.23 -16.61 -1.73
C PHE A 133 -7.03 -16.50 -0.43
N VAL A 134 -6.30 -16.23 0.63
CA VAL A 134 -6.81 -16.05 1.98
C VAL A 134 -5.93 -15.01 2.64
N TYR A 135 -6.52 -13.92 3.13
CA TYR A 135 -5.76 -12.98 3.94
C TYR A 135 -5.42 -13.61 5.28
N GLN A 136 -4.12 -13.72 5.55
CA GLN A 136 -3.58 -14.15 6.82
C GLN A 136 -2.41 -13.23 7.19
N ASP A 137 -2.57 -12.54 8.31
CA ASP A 137 -1.50 -11.75 8.94
C ASP A 137 -1.02 -12.53 10.16
N ASP A 138 0.30 -12.62 10.34
CA ASP A 138 0.91 -13.32 11.47
C ASP A 138 1.02 -12.43 12.73
N ARG A 139 0.80 -11.13 12.57
CA ARG A 139 0.83 -10.16 13.66
C ARG A 139 -0.31 -10.42 14.65
N LYS A 140 0.04 -10.35 15.94
CA LYS A 140 -0.91 -10.54 17.05
C LYS A 140 -1.07 -9.24 17.82
N PHE A 141 -2.28 -8.70 17.85
CA PHE A 141 -2.64 -7.52 18.61
C PHE A 141 -3.81 -7.83 19.55
N THR A 142 -3.87 -7.15 20.69
CA THR A 142 -5.14 -7.01 21.40
C THR A 142 -5.98 -5.93 20.72
N PRO A 143 -7.33 -5.97 20.83
CA PRO A 143 -8.17 -4.93 20.24
C PRO A 143 -7.81 -3.52 20.72
N GLU A 144 -7.46 -3.35 21.99
CA GLU A 144 -7.08 -2.07 22.59
C GLU A 144 -5.76 -1.56 22.00
N LYS A 145 -4.79 -2.46 21.81
CA LYS A 145 -3.50 -2.11 21.23
C LYS A 145 -3.64 -1.72 19.76
N LEU A 146 -4.46 -2.45 19.01
CA LEU A 146 -4.72 -2.14 17.60
C LEU A 146 -5.46 -0.80 17.46
N ALA A 147 -6.51 -0.58 18.26
CA ALA A 147 -7.27 0.67 18.29
C ALA A 147 -6.35 1.89 18.51
N GLN A 148 -5.41 1.77 19.46
CA GLN A 148 -4.43 2.81 19.73
C GLN A 148 -3.43 3.01 18.58
N LEU A 149 -2.89 1.93 18.01
CA LEU A 149 -1.84 1.99 17.00
C LEU A 149 -2.33 2.46 15.63
N ALA A 150 -3.55 2.07 15.26
CA ALA A 150 -4.14 2.37 13.97
C ALA A 150 -5.15 3.52 14.02
N ASP A 151 -5.23 4.24 15.15
CA ASP A 151 -6.12 5.36 15.40
C ASP A 151 -7.57 5.07 14.95
N MET A 152 -8.11 3.96 15.46
CA MET A 152 -9.43 3.48 15.11
C MET A 152 -10.29 3.17 16.35
N PRO A 153 -11.63 3.24 16.25
CA PRO A 153 -12.53 2.84 17.32
C PRO A 153 -12.29 1.39 17.78
N LEU A 154 -12.52 1.12 19.07
CA LEU A 154 -12.31 -0.20 19.66
C LEU A 154 -13.19 -1.29 19.03
N ASP A 155 -14.41 -0.96 18.64
CA ASP A 155 -15.33 -1.86 17.95
C ASP A 155 -14.84 -2.17 16.53
N GLU A 156 -14.27 -1.18 15.82
CA GLU A 156 -13.62 -1.41 14.53
C GLU A 156 -12.42 -2.35 14.70
N ALA A 157 -11.55 -2.10 15.68
CA ALA A 157 -10.38 -2.95 15.95
C ALA A 157 -10.77 -4.41 16.23
N LYS A 158 -11.85 -4.67 16.99
CA LYS A 158 -12.38 -6.02 17.20
C LYS A 158 -12.81 -6.68 15.90
N ARG A 159 -13.59 -5.96 15.08
CA ARG A 159 -14.06 -6.45 13.77
C ARG A 159 -12.90 -6.72 12.82
N VAL A 160 -11.86 -5.88 12.87
CA VAL A 160 -10.62 -6.06 12.11
C VAL A 160 -9.97 -7.39 12.48
N LEU A 161 -9.67 -7.58 13.77
CA LEU A 161 -9.03 -8.80 14.27
C LEU A 161 -9.85 -10.06 13.97
N ASP A 162 -11.18 -9.97 14.06
CA ASP A 162 -12.07 -11.07 13.72
C ASP A 162 -11.98 -11.47 12.25
N PHE A 163 -11.92 -10.51 11.31
CA PHE A 163 -11.82 -10.85 9.89
C PHE A 163 -10.41 -11.34 9.52
N THR A 164 -9.36 -10.79 10.13
CA THR A 164 -7.97 -11.23 9.87
C THR A 164 -7.71 -12.63 10.43
N ALA A 165 -8.35 -12.99 11.55
CA ALA A 165 -8.25 -14.34 12.13
C ALA A 165 -9.04 -15.40 11.34
N LYS A 166 -10.16 -15.01 10.72
CA LYS A 166 -11.07 -15.92 10.00
C LYS A 166 -10.62 -16.33 8.60
N LYS A 167 -9.40 -15.98 8.17
CA LYS A 167 -8.89 -16.37 6.85
C LYS A 167 -9.86 -15.93 5.73
N SER A 168 -10.13 -14.62 5.65
CA SER A 168 -11.09 -14.06 4.70
C SER A 168 -10.52 -13.91 3.29
N ASN A 169 -11.34 -14.17 2.28
CA ASN A 169 -11.12 -13.89 0.86
C ASN A 169 -12.06 -12.78 0.35
N SER A 170 -12.55 -11.90 1.23
CA SER A 170 -13.39 -10.77 0.83
C SER A 170 -12.57 -9.67 0.13
N HIS A 171 -13.24 -8.79 -0.64
CA HIS A 171 -12.61 -7.59 -1.20
C HIS A 171 -11.90 -6.74 -0.13
N SER A 172 -12.49 -6.62 1.08
CA SER A 172 -11.85 -5.89 2.19
C SER A 172 -10.52 -6.54 2.62
N ALA A 173 -10.47 -7.87 2.64
CA ALA A 173 -9.26 -8.62 2.93
C ALA A 173 -8.20 -8.45 1.82
N TRP A 174 -8.61 -8.52 0.56
CA TRP A 174 -7.70 -8.30 -0.58
C TRP A 174 -7.15 -6.87 -0.65
N LEU A 175 -8.01 -5.86 -0.43
CA LEU A 175 -7.60 -4.46 -0.35
C LEU A 175 -6.65 -4.20 0.83
N THR A 176 -6.92 -4.81 2.00
CA THR A 176 -6.02 -4.72 3.17
C THR A 176 -4.66 -5.34 2.89
N PHE A 177 -4.62 -6.41 2.10
CA PHE A 177 -3.37 -7.02 1.61
C PHE A 177 -2.61 -6.12 0.62
N MET A 178 -3.30 -5.61 -0.40
CA MET A 178 -2.66 -4.90 -1.51
C MET A 178 -2.25 -3.47 -1.17
N TYR A 179 -3.03 -2.74 -0.38
CA TYR A 179 -2.81 -1.32 -0.06
C TYR A 179 -1.38 -1.00 0.39
N PRO A 180 -0.82 -1.62 1.46
CA PRO A 180 0.50 -1.24 1.95
C PRO A 180 1.61 -1.62 0.96
N ARG A 181 1.43 -2.68 0.16
CA ARG A 181 2.40 -3.15 -0.84
C ARG A 181 2.49 -2.18 -2.02
N LEU A 182 1.34 -1.77 -2.56
CA LEU A 182 1.27 -0.80 -3.65
C LEU A 182 1.75 0.59 -3.21
N TYR A 183 1.45 0.98 -1.96
CA TYR A 183 1.92 2.25 -1.44
C TYR A 183 3.45 2.31 -1.37
N ILE A 184 4.11 1.28 -0.83
CA ILE A 184 5.59 1.27 -0.78
C ILE A 184 6.17 1.10 -2.18
N ALA A 185 5.54 0.32 -3.06
CA ALA A 185 5.95 0.22 -4.46
C ALA A 185 5.96 1.60 -5.17
N ARG A 186 4.97 2.47 -4.89
CA ARG A 186 4.97 3.86 -5.35
C ARG A 186 6.19 4.65 -4.88
N GLU A 187 6.60 4.48 -3.62
CA GLU A 187 7.76 5.20 -3.06
C GLU A 187 9.09 4.75 -3.70
N LEU A 188 9.15 3.52 -4.21
CA LEU A 188 10.30 2.98 -4.94
C LEU A 188 10.36 3.47 -6.39
N LEU A 189 9.22 3.80 -7.00
CA LEU A 189 9.16 4.25 -8.40
C LEU A 189 9.80 5.63 -8.57
N LYS A 190 10.56 5.77 -9.66
CA LYS A 190 10.97 7.08 -10.21
C LYS A 190 9.75 7.91 -10.61
N ASP A 191 9.94 9.22 -10.76
CA ASP A 191 8.88 10.11 -11.28
C ASP A 191 8.42 9.73 -12.68
N ASP A 192 9.33 9.21 -13.51
CA ASP A 192 9.04 8.69 -14.84
C ASP A 192 8.82 7.17 -14.83
N GLY A 193 8.63 6.58 -13.65
CA GLY A 193 8.45 5.15 -13.44
C GLY A 193 7.01 4.70 -13.71
N VAL A 194 6.85 3.44 -14.08
CA VAL A 194 5.52 2.85 -14.38
C VAL A 194 5.30 1.54 -13.65
N ILE A 195 4.05 1.25 -13.28
CA ILE A 195 3.65 -0.02 -12.69
C ILE A 195 2.59 -0.70 -13.57
N PHE A 196 2.80 -1.99 -13.85
CA PHE A 196 1.85 -2.87 -14.51
C PHE A 196 1.38 -3.92 -13.51
N ILE A 197 0.06 -4.09 -13.42
CA ILE A 197 -0.57 -5.02 -12.49
C ILE A 197 -1.52 -5.89 -13.28
N SER A 198 -1.22 -7.19 -13.35
CA SER A 198 -2.13 -8.16 -13.93
C SER A 198 -3.30 -8.42 -12.96
N ILE A 199 -4.51 -8.51 -13.49
CA ILE A 199 -5.72 -8.79 -12.71
C ILE A 199 -6.79 -9.40 -13.62
N ASP A 200 -7.80 -10.05 -13.02
CA ASP A 200 -9.03 -10.44 -13.70
C ASP A 200 -10.24 -9.65 -13.16
N ASP A 201 -11.44 -10.03 -13.60
CA ASP A 201 -12.68 -9.30 -13.30
C ASP A 201 -13.08 -9.29 -11.82
N ASN A 202 -12.52 -10.16 -10.96
CA ASN A 202 -12.93 -10.27 -9.55
C ASN A 202 -12.53 -9.04 -8.72
N GLU A 203 -11.36 -8.45 -9.00
CA GLU A 203 -10.81 -7.32 -8.24
C GLU A 203 -10.38 -6.16 -9.15
N GLN A 204 -10.68 -6.18 -10.46
CA GLN A 204 -10.26 -5.13 -11.39
C GLN A 204 -10.74 -3.73 -10.96
N ALA A 205 -12.01 -3.60 -10.57
CA ALA A 205 -12.58 -2.32 -10.18
C ALA A 205 -11.99 -1.83 -8.85
N GLN A 206 -11.89 -2.72 -7.86
CA GLN A 206 -11.30 -2.47 -6.55
C GLN A 206 -9.83 -2.05 -6.68
N LEU A 207 -9.07 -2.74 -7.53
CA LEU A 207 -7.68 -2.40 -7.84
C LEU A 207 -7.57 -1.04 -8.51
N LYS A 208 -8.42 -0.72 -9.50
CA LYS A 208 -8.41 0.60 -10.16
C LYS A 208 -8.62 1.72 -9.14
N LEU A 209 -9.65 1.64 -8.32
CA LEU A 209 -9.94 2.64 -7.28
C LEU A 209 -8.85 2.71 -6.20
N LEU A 210 -8.25 1.57 -5.85
CA LEU A 210 -7.11 1.52 -4.94
C LEU A 210 -5.87 2.21 -5.55
N CYS A 211 -5.62 2.00 -6.84
CA CYS A 211 -4.56 2.67 -7.57
C CYS A 211 -4.81 4.17 -7.68
N ASP A 212 -6.05 4.61 -7.90
CA ASP A 212 -6.38 6.04 -7.93
C ASP A 212 -6.11 6.71 -6.57
N GLU A 213 -6.45 6.06 -5.46
CA GLU A 213 -6.13 6.57 -4.12
C GLU A 213 -4.61 6.64 -3.85
N ILE A 214 -3.83 5.68 -4.36
CA ILE A 214 -2.39 5.59 -4.08
C ILE A 214 -1.56 6.44 -5.03
N PHE A 215 -1.84 6.38 -6.33
CA PHE A 215 -1.03 7.00 -7.38
C PHE A 215 -1.60 8.33 -7.87
N GLY A 216 -2.85 8.67 -7.54
CA GLY A 216 -3.58 9.78 -8.16
C GLY A 216 -4.23 9.33 -9.46
N GLU A 217 -5.51 9.68 -9.63
CA GLU A 217 -6.29 9.31 -10.82
C GLU A 217 -5.69 9.90 -12.10
N GLU A 218 -5.10 11.10 -12.01
CA GLU A 218 -4.44 11.81 -13.12
C GLU A 218 -3.22 11.07 -13.66
N ASN A 219 -2.64 10.16 -12.87
CA ASN A 219 -1.48 9.36 -13.25
C ASN A 219 -1.87 8.02 -13.89
N PHE A 220 -3.16 7.76 -14.10
CA PHE A 220 -3.62 6.56 -14.79
C PHE A 220 -3.28 6.60 -16.28
N VAL A 221 -2.43 5.68 -16.73
CA VAL A 221 -1.98 5.60 -18.13
C VAL A 221 -2.99 4.87 -19.03
N GLY A 222 -3.56 3.75 -18.56
CA GLY A 222 -4.49 2.96 -19.35
C GLY A 222 -4.65 1.52 -18.87
N LEU A 223 -5.60 0.81 -19.50
CA LEU A 223 -5.87 -0.60 -19.27
C LEU A 223 -5.52 -1.41 -20.51
N ILE A 224 -4.79 -2.52 -20.33
CA ILE A 224 -4.44 -3.43 -21.41
C ILE A 224 -5.30 -4.69 -21.28
N ALA A 225 -6.22 -4.88 -22.22
CA ALA A 225 -7.03 -6.09 -22.29
C ALA A 225 -6.22 -7.25 -22.87
N TRP A 226 -5.92 -8.27 -22.07
CA TRP A 226 -5.21 -9.45 -22.51
C TRP A 226 -6.15 -10.64 -22.75
N ARG A 227 -6.47 -10.90 -24.02
CA ARG A 227 -7.29 -12.05 -24.40
C ARG A 227 -6.48 -13.35 -24.31
N LYS A 228 -6.52 -14.02 -23.16
CA LYS A 228 -5.80 -15.29 -22.90
C LYS A 228 -6.42 -16.52 -23.57
N ARG A 229 -7.74 -16.51 -23.85
CA ARG A 229 -8.48 -17.63 -24.44
C ARG A 229 -9.37 -17.15 -25.59
N THR A 230 -9.52 -17.99 -26.61
CA THR A 230 -10.35 -17.71 -27.80
C THR A 230 -11.79 -18.19 -27.68
N ALA A 231 -12.07 -19.23 -26.87
CA ALA A 231 -13.40 -19.83 -26.70
C ALA A 231 -14.11 -19.34 -25.42
N ILE A 232 -15.41 -19.07 -25.54
CA ILE A 232 -16.31 -18.71 -24.43
C ILE A 232 -16.63 -19.99 -23.64
N PRO A 233 -16.49 -20.03 -22.30
CA PRO A 233 -16.95 -21.16 -21.50
C PRO A 233 -18.44 -21.40 -21.72
N THR A 234 -18.85 -22.65 -21.91
CA THR A 234 -20.24 -23.06 -22.22
C THR A 234 -21.26 -22.75 -21.10
N GLU A 235 -20.82 -22.17 -19.97
CA GLU A 235 -21.62 -21.98 -18.75
C GLU A 235 -22.00 -20.53 -18.45
N LEU A 236 -22.18 -19.67 -19.46
CA LEU A 236 -22.77 -18.35 -19.22
C LEU A 236 -24.28 -18.48 -19.04
N LYS A 237 -24.72 -18.64 -17.79
CA LYS A 237 -26.13 -18.43 -17.40
C LYS A 237 -26.46 -16.95 -17.48
N ASN A 238 -27.12 -16.57 -18.57
CA ASN A 238 -28.04 -15.44 -18.76
C ASN A 238 -27.99 -14.32 -17.69
N TYR A 239 -26.98 -13.46 -17.72
CA TYR A 239 -27.12 -12.03 -17.44
C TYR A 239 -26.00 -11.31 -18.20
N HIS A 240 -26.36 -10.56 -19.23
CA HIS A 240 -25.41 -9.74 -19.97
C HIS A 240 -25.27 -8.39 -19.28
N THR A 241 -24.03 -8.04 -18.93
CA THR A 241 -23.60 -6.65 -18.88
C THR A 241 -22.46 -6.50 -19.86
N THR A 242 -22.66 -5.63 -20.84
CA THR A 242 -21.63 -5.18 -21.76
C THR A 242 -20.98 -3.95 -21.13
N THR A 243 -19.65 -3.93 -21.08
CA THR A 243 -18.83 -2.71 -21.04
C THR A 243 -17.89 -2.73 -22.23
#